data_AF-A0AAD6SM49-F1
#
_entry.id   AF-A0AAD6SM49-F1
#
_cell.length_a   1.000
_cell.length_b   1.000
_cell.length_c   1.000
_cell.angle_alpha   90.00
_cell.angle_beta   90.00
_cell.angle_gamma   90.00
#
_symmetry.space_group_name_H-M   'P 1'
#
loop_
_entity.id
_entity.type
_entity.pdbx_description
1 polymer ?
#
loop_
_entity_poly.entity_id
_entity_poly.type
_entity_poly.pdbx_seq_one_letter_code
_entity_poly.pdbx_strand_id
1 'polypeptide(L)'
;YGTKKRRTLTELIAVGFQLIKWDGVTSRPIVDVHGRIIAVLAGRPDDPSYVAAIQEAYAAMEEERKRAKFPATMRHHRRGAFPPLNTGFGYSKGQRVPSRMHNGEHSAIIQRLLGNTNVIRMATFGSAAFALWAPKVYEYYRSYDERLHAKVSGLERNFPKSIFAAAAFNFG
;
A
#
# COMPACT_ATOMS: atom_id res chain seq x y z
N TYR A 1 -1.83 -16.80 21.49
CA TYR A 1 -2.83 -16.11 20.64
C TYR A 1 -3.79 -17.15 20.08
N GLY A 2 -5.08 -17.11 20.44
CA GLY A 2 -6.05 -18.11 20.01
C GLY A 2 -6.08 -18.25 18.48
N THR A 3 -6.00 -19.49 18.00
CA THR A 3 -6.06 -19.86 16.59
C THR A 3 -7.35 -19.32 15.98
N LYS A 4 -7.28 -18.17 15.30
CA LYS A 4 -8.40 -17.68 14.50
C LYS A 4 -8.71 -18.75 13.44
N LYS A 5 -9.90 -19.36 13.51
CA LYS A 5 -10.37 -20.32 12.52
C LYS A 5 -10.27 -19.68 11.13
N ARG A 6 -9.44 -20.23 10.26
CA ARG A 6 -9.42 -19.86 8.83
C ARG A 6 -10.73 -20.37 8.24
N ARG A 7 -11.59 -19.46 7.75
CA ARG A 7 -12.85 -19.82 7.11
C ARG A 7 -12.66 -20.02 5.61
N THR A 8 -13.29 -21.02 5.05
CA THR A 8 -13.34 -21.23 3.59
C THR A 8 -14.35 -20.28 2.94
N LEU A 9 -14.28 -20.12 1.62
CA LEU A 9 -15.28 -19.37 0.86
C LEU A 9 -16.69 -19.92 1.09
N THR A 10 -16.84 -21.25 1.05
CA THR A 10 -18.12 -21.93 1.31
C THR A 10 -18.67 -21.60 2.69
N GLU A 11 -17.82 -21.61 3.73
CA GLU A 11 -18.22 -21.26 5.09
C GLU A 11 -18.64 -19.78 5.21
N LEU A 12 -18.00 -18.87 4.46
CA LEU A 12 -18.37 -17.45 4.46
C LEU A 12 -19.72 -17.23 3.76
N ILE A 13 -19.94 -17.89 2.63
CA ILE A 13 -21.22 -17.84 1.91
C ILE A 13 -22.34 -18.39 2.79
N ALA A 14 -22.09 -19.52 3.48
CA ALA A 14 -23.06 -20.14 4.37
C ALA A 14 -23.50 -19.23 5.54
N VAL A 15 -22.66 -18.26 5.95
CA VAL A 15 -23.00 -17.28 7.00
C VAL A 15 -23.42 -15.91 6.43
N GLY A 16 -23.81 -15.86 5.16
CA GLY A 16 -24.44 -14.69 4.53
C GLY A 16 -23.50 -13.72 3.81
N PHE A 17 -22.23 -14.05 3.63
CA PHE A 17 -21.35 -13.23 2.79
C PHE A 17 -21.67 -13.41 1.31
N GLN A 18 -21.52 -12.33 0.56
CA GLN A 18 -21.68 -12.33 -0.90
C GLN A 18 -20.31 -12.37 -1.59
N LEU A 19 -20.18 -13.25 -2.59
CA LEU A 19 -19.02 -13.26 -3.46
C LEU A 19 -19.18 -12.22 -4.57
N ILE A 20 -18.34 -11.20 -4.54
CA ILE A 20 -18.26 -10.19 -5.58
C ILE A 20 -17.26 -10.68 -6.64
N LYS A 21 -17.76 -11.20 -7.77
CA LYS A 21 -16.91 -11.51 -8.93
C LYS A 21 -16.40 -10.22 -9.54
N TRP A 22 -15.12 -10.19 -9.89
CA TRP A 22 -14.47 -9.01 -10.45
C TRP A 22 -13.42 -9.43 -11.48
N ASP A 23 -13.36 -8.70 -12.59
CA ASP A 23 -12.45 -8.94 -13.71
C ASP A 23 -11.03 -8.39 -13.45
N GLY A 24 -10.85 -7.57 -12.41
CA GLY A 24 -9.59 -6.89 -12.13
C GLY A 24 -9.30 -5.71 -13.07
N VAL A 25 -10.24 -5.36 -13.95
CA VAL A 25 -10.08 -4.33 -14.99
C VAL A 25 -11.05 -3.19 -14.77
N THR A 26 -12.34 -3.50 -14.71
CA THR A 26 -13.41 -2.51 -14.62
C THR A 26 -13.55 -2.03 -13.19
N SER A 27 -13.45 -0.72 -12.94
CA SER A 27 -13.63 -0.18 -11.60
C SER A 27 -15.02 -0.50 -11.04
N ARG A 28 -15.11 -0.98 -9.79
CA ARG A 28 -16.38 -1.36 -9.15
C ARG A 28 -16.49 -0.77 -7.73
N PRO A 29 -17.34 0.24 -7.50
CA PRO A 29 -17.61 0.74 -6.15
C PRO A 29 -18.46 -0.27 -5.36
N ILE A 30 -18.17 -0.35 -4.06
CA ILE A 30 -18.96 -1.07 -3.07
C ILE A 30 -19.61 -0.02 -2.18
N VAL A 31 -20.95 -0.07 -2.11
CA VAL A 31 -21.75 0.91 -1.38
C VAL A 31 -22.42 0.29 -0.16
N ASP A 32 -22.70 1.11 0.84
CA ASP A 32 -23.56 0.73 1.95
C ASP A 32 -25.06 0.88 1.60
N VAL A 33 -25.92 0.62 2.59
CA VAL A 33 -27.39 0.69 2.45
C VAL A 33 -27.92 2.09 2.11
N HIS A 34 -27.10 3.14 2.25
CA HIS A 34 -27.44 4.52 1.92
C HIS A 34 -26.79 4.98 0.61
N GLY A 35 -26.18 4.07 -0.15
CA GLY A 35 -25.49 4.40 -1.40
C GLY A 35 -24.13 5.10 -1.20
N ARG A 36 -23.57 5.11 0.02
CA ARG A 36 -22.26 5.71 0.27
C ARG A 36 -21.17 4.72 -0.12
N ILE A 37 -20.19 5.17 -0.91
CA ILE A 37 -19.04 4.35 -1.28
C ILE A 37 -18.19 4.07 -0.03
N ILE A 38 -18.05 2.79 0.31
CA ILE A 38 -17.24 2.32 1.46
C ILE A 38 -15.94 1.62 1.02
N ALA A 39 -15.89 1.13 -0.21
CA ALA A 39 -14.71 0.55 -0.82
C ALA A 39 -14.81 0.65 -2.34
N VAL A 40 -13.67 0.60 -3.03
CA VAL A 40 -13.64 0.56 -4.50
C VAL A 40 -12.62 -0.46 -4.95
N LEU A 41 -13.05 -1.35 -5.83
CA LEU A 41 -12.14 -2.17 -6.64
C LEU A 41 -11.72 -1.30 -7.82
N ALA A 42 -10.55 -0.65 -7.73
CA ALA A 42 -10.18 0.45 -8.64
C ALA A 42 -9.90 0.03 -10.09
N GLY A 43 -9.58 -1.25 -10.31
CA GLY A 43 -9.28 -1.79 -11.64
C GLY A 43 -7.85 -1.52 -12.03
N ARG A 44 -7.65 -1.20 -13.30
CA ARG A 44 -6.38 -0.78 -13.86
C ARG A 44 -6.59 0.38 -14.85
N PRO A 45 -5.55 1.17 -15.15
CA PRO A 45 -5.59 2.11 -16.27
C PRO A 45 -5.91 1.40 -17.59
N ASP A 46 -6.50 2.14 -18.54
CA ASP A 46 -6.61 1.70 -19.93
C ASP A 46 -5.26 1.81 -20.65
N ASP A 47 -4.32 1.00 -20.19
CA ASP A 47 -2.95 0.94 -20.70
C ASP A 47 -2.49 -0.53 -20.69
N PRO A 48 -2.33 -1.16 -21.87
CA PRO A 48 -1.93 -2.56 -21.97
C PRO A 48 -0.59 -2.86 -21.28
N SER A 49 0.33 -1.89 -21.22
CA SER A 49 1.64 -2.06 -20.58
C SER A 49 1.56 -2.06 -19.05
N TYR A 50 0.42 -1.67 -18.47
CA TYR A 50 0.27 -1.63 -17.01
C TYR A 50 0.39 -3.03 -16.40
N VAL A 51 -0.17 -4.06 -17.03
CA VAL A 51 -0.06 -5.45 -16.54
C VAL A 51 1.39 -5.90 -16.48
N ALA A 52 2.16 -5.63 -17.53
CA ALA A 52 3.58 -5.93 -17.56
C ALA A 52 4.31 -5.19 -16.43
N ALA A 53 4.01 -3.91 -16.20
CA ALA A 53 4.58 -3.16 -15.07
C ALA A 53 4.25 -3.79 -13.71
N ILE A 54 3.03 -4.28 -13.49
CA ILE A 54 2.70 -5.00 -12.24
C ILE A 54 3.55 -6.27 -12.08
N GLN A 55 3.72 -7.04 -13.15
CA GLN A 55 4.55 -8.26 -13.11
C GLN A 55 6.03 -7.94 -12.84
N GLU A 56 6.56 -6.89 -13.45
CA GLU A 56 7.94 -6.43 -13.21
C GLU A 56 8.12 -5.88 -11.79
N ALA A 57 7.13 -5.17 -11.24
CA ALA A 57 7.15 -4.74 -9.85
C ALA A 57 7.13 -5.94 -8.89
N TYR A 58 6.34 -6.97 -9.19
CA TYR A 58 6.33 -8.23 -8.44
C TYR A 58 7.69 -8.95 -8.53
N ALA A 59 8.27 -9.05 -9.72
CA ALA A 59 9.58 -9.67 -9.91
C ALA A 59 10.68 -8.93 -9.13
N ALA A 60 10.66 -7.60 -9.14
CA ALA A 60 11.57 -6.78 -8.35
C ALA A 60 11.41 -7.02 -6.84
N MET A 61 10.17 -7.08 -6.33
CA MET A 61 9.92 -7.40 -4.91
C MET A 61 10.41 -8.81 -4.56
N GLU A 62 10.22 -9.79 -5.44
CA GLU A 62 10.67 -11.16 -5.24
C GLU A 62 12.19 -11.30 -5.26
N GLU A 63 12.88 -10.55 -6.13
CA GLU A 63 14.33 -10.48 -6.13
C GLU A 63 14.87 -9.88 -4.82
N GLU A 64 14.28 -8.78 -4.37
CA GLU A 64 14.63 -8.16 -3.10
C GLU A 64 14.35 -9.10 -1.92
N ARG A 65 13.26 -9.87 -1.96
CA ARG A 65 12.96 -10.90 -0.96
C ARG A 65 14.08 -11.93 -0.83
N LYS A 66 14.61 -12.40 -1.97
CA LYS A 66 15.69 -13.40 -2.01
C LYS A 66 17.01 -12.83 -1.49
N ARG A 67 17.27 -11.54 -1.73
CA ARG A 67 18.47 -10.83 -1.24
C ARG A 67 18.40 -10.52 0.26
N ALA A 68 17.19 -10.31 0.78
CA ALA A 68 16.96 -9.87 2.14
C ALA A 68 17.14 -10.98 3.19
N LYS A 69 17.92 -10.70 4.23
CA LYS A 69 18.02 -11.56 5.42
C LYS A 69 17.02 -11.08 6.48
N PHE A 70 15.79 -11.58 6.43
CA PHE A 70 14.78 -11.23 7.43
C PHE A 70 14.93 -12.05 8.71
N PRO A 71 15.02 -11.43 9.90
CA PRO A 71 15.07 -12.14 11.17
C PRO A 71 13.75 -12.87 11.46
N ALA A 72 13.80 -13.94 12.24
CA ALA A 72 12.63 -14.75 12.57
C ALA A 72 11.50 -13.93 13.22
N THR A 73 11.86 -12.91 13.99
CA THR A 73 10.94 -11.96 14.64
C THR A 73 10.10 -11.16 13.65
N MET A 74 10.56 -10.97 12.41
CA MET A 74 9.80 -10.29 11.36
C MET A 74 8.91 -11.24 10.55
N ARG A 75 9.20 -12.54 10.55
CA ARG A 75 8.51 -13.52 9.70
C ARG A 75 7.14 -13.94 10.22
N HIS A 76 6.90 -13.79 11.52
CA HIS A 76 5.62 -14.14 12.14
C HIS A 76 5.09 -12.98 12.97
N HIS A 77 3.99 -12.39 12.51
CA HIS A 77 3.33 -11.30 13.21
C HIS A 77 1.80 -11.41 13.12
N ARG A 78 1.10 -10.53 13.84
CA ARG A 78 -0.38 -10.51 13.91
C ARG A 78 -1.09 -10.46 12.55
N ARG A 79 -0.42 -9.97 11.50
CA ARG A 79 -1.03 -9.77 10.16
C ARG A 79 -0.66 -10.86 9.15
N GLY A 80 0.19 -11.82 9.52
CA GLY A 80 0.57 -12.93 8.63
C GLY A 80 1.96 -13.48 8.90
N ALA A 81 2.30 -14.51 8.12
CA ALA A 81 3.60 -15.16 8.13
C ALA A 81 4.47 -14.67 6.97
N PHE A 82 4.80 -13.38 6.98
CA PHE A 82 5.65 -12.74 5.98
C PHE A 82 6.43 -11.58 6.62
N PRO A 83 7.63 -11.22 6.15
CA PRO A 83 8.33 -10.03 6.62
C PRO A 83 7.76 -8.75 5.96
N PRO A 84 7.32 -7.75 6.75
CA PRO A 84 6.95 -6.44 6.23
C PRO A 84 8.08 -5.41 6.42
N LEU A 85 8.31 -4.56 5.41
CA LEU A 85 9.14 -3.36 5.51
C LEU A 85 8.27 -2.11 5.33
N ASN A 86 8.25 -1.25 6.36
CA ASN A 86 7.47 -0.01 6.33
C ASN A 86 8.41 1.18 6.09
N THR A 87 8.01 2.09 5.20
CA THR A 87 8.75 3.32 4.89
C THR A 87 7.82 4.51 4.85
N GLY A 88 8.41 5.70 4.84
CA GLY A 88 7.73 6.98 4.88
C GLY A 88 7.84 7.64 6.23
N PHE A 89 6.94 8.58 6.51
CA PHE A 89 7.06 9.45 7.66
C PHE A 89 6.19 8.97 8.81
N GLY A 90 6.80 8.96 9.99
CA GLY A 90 6.11 8.75 11.25
C GLY A 90 6.11 10.03 12.08
N TYR A 91 5.04 10.23 12.82
CA TYR A 91 4.99 11.14 13.95
C TYR A 91 4.48 10.34 15.15
N SER A 92 5.38 9.58 15.78
CA SER A 92 5.02 8.68 16.89
C SER A 92 6.18 8.47 17.86
N LYS A 93 5.91 7.78 18.99
CA LYS A 93 6.91 7.37 20.00
C LYS A 93 7.70 8.53 20.64
N GLY A 94 7.03 9.65 20.91
CA GLY A 94 7.65 10.79 21.60
C GLY A 94 8.48 11.71 20.70
N GLN A 95 8.46 11.51 19.38
CA GLN A 95 9.09 12.41 18.43
C GLN A 95 8.39 13.78 18.43
N ARG A 96 9.19 14.86 18.51
CA ARG A 96 8.70 16.25 18.44
C ARG A 96 8.52 16.74 17.00
N VAL A 97 9.19 16.10 16.04
CA VAL A 97 9.17 16.44 14.62
C VAL A 97 8.95 15.17 13.80
N PRO A 98 8.14 15.20 12.72
CA PRO A 98 8.00 14.08 11.81
C PRO A 98 9.34 13.65 11.24
N SER A 99 9.58 12.34 11.15
CA SER A 99 10.82 11.80 10.61
C SER A 99 10.58 10.53 9.80
N ARG A 100 11.52 10.22 8.91
CA ARG A 100 11.47 8.99 8.09
C ARG A 100 11.73 7.76 8.96
N MET A 101 10.94 6.71 8.73
CA MET A 101 11.12 5.42 9.39
C MET A 101 12.50 4.82 9.07
N HIS A 102 13.24 4.47 10.12
CA HIS A 102 14.55 3.84 10.00
C HIS A 102 14.41 2.33 9.81
N ASN A 103 15.01 1.79 8.75
CA ASN A 103 14.91 0.38 8.38
C ASN A 103 16.24 -0.38 8.50
N GLY A 104 17.28 0.24 9.06
CA GLY A 104 18.57 -0.39 9.32
C GLY A 104 19.15 -1.02 8.05
N GLU A 105 19.55 -2.28 8.16
CA GLU A 105 20.13 -3.08 7.07
C GLU A 105 19.21 -3.22 5.86
N HIS A 106 17.90 -3.02 6.02
CA HIS A 106 16.92 -3.10 4.93
C HIS A 106 16.71 -1.78 4.18
N SER A 107 17.38 -0.70 4.57
CA SER A 107 17.20 0.61 3.93
C SER A 107 17.56 0.58 2.44
N ALA A 108 18.60 -0.17 2.05
CA ALA A 108 18.98 -0.30 0.65
C ALA A 108 17.91 -1.00 -0.21
N ILE A 109 17.22 -2.00 0.34
CA ILE A 109 16.09 -2.68 -0.32
C ILE A 109 14.96 -1.67 -0.57
N ILE A 110 14.60 -0.91 0.45
CA ILE A 110 13.54 0.11 0.35
C ILE A 110 13.89 1.16 -0.69
N GLN A 111 15.13 1.66 -0.72
CA GLN A 111 15.53 2.67 -1.70
C GLN A 111 15.42 2.15 -3.14
N ARG A 112 15.81 0.90 -3.40
CA ARG A 112 15.64 0.29 -4.72
C ARG A 112 14.17 0.14 -5.11
N LEU A 113 13.31 -0.28 -4.18
CA LEU A 113 11.87 -0.39 -4.44
C LEU A 113 11.17 0.97 -4.60
N LEU A 114 11.58 1.98 -3.84
CA LEU A 114 11.08 3.35 -4.00
C LEU A 114 11.50 3.98 -5.34
N GLY A 115 12.71 3.66 -5.82
CA GLY A 115 13.23 4.11 -7.11
C GLY A 115 12.80 3.26 -8.32
N ASN A 116 12.13 2.12 -8.11
CA ASN A 116 11.70 1.25 -9.21
C ASN A 116 10.52 1.88 -9.96
N THR A 117 10.67 2.08 -11.27
CA THR A 117 9.68 2.75 -12.13
C THR A 117 8.33 2.04 -12.15
N ASN A 118 8.31 0.71 -12.07
CA ASN A 118 7.09 -0.08 -12.05
C ASN A 118 6.35 0.04 -10.71
N VAL A 119 7.08 0.07 -9.59
CA VAL A 119 6.51 0.35 -8.27
C VAL A 119 5.99 1.79 -8.17
N ILE A 120 6.74 2.77 -8.69
CA ILE A 120 6.30 4.16 -8.78
C ILE A 120 5.00 4.26 -9.58
N ARG A 121 4.89 3.53 -10.70
CA ARG A 121 3.69 3.51 -11.53
C ARG A 121 2.48 2.93 -10.78
N MET A 122 2.67 1.86 -10.00
CA MET A 122 1.64 1.32 -9.11
C MET A 122 1.16 2.35 -8.09
N ALA A 123 2.09 2.99 -7.38
CA ALA A 123 1.76 3.98 -6.35
C ALA A 123 1.06 5.23 -6.95
N THR A 124 1.46 5.61 -8.15
CA THR A 124 0.84 6.70 -8.93
C THR A 124 -0.60 6.36 -9.27
N PHE A 125 -0.86 5.15 -9.80
CA PHE A 125 -2.24 4.71 -10.08
C PHE A 125 -3.10 4.67 -8.81
N GLY A 126 -2.57 4.15 -7.70
CA GLY A 126 -3.29 4.14 -6.43
C GLY A 126 -3.70 5.52 -5.96
N SER A 127 -2.85 6.54 -6.20
CA SER A 127 -3.15 7.93 -5.83
C SER A 127 -4.15 8.58 -6.79
N ALA A 128 -4.06 8.28 -8.08
CA ALA A 128 -5.06 8.73 -9.07
C ALA A 128 -6.45 8.12 -8.79
N ALA A 129 -6.51 6.82 -8.47
CA ALA A 129 -7.74 6.16 -8.07
C ALA A 129 -8.32 6.81 -6.79
N PHE A 130 -7.47 7.11 -5.80
CA PHE A 130 -7.92 7.76 -4.58
C PHE A 130 -8.48 9.18 -4.84
N ALA A 131 -7.82 9.96 -5.71
CA ALA A 131 -8.30 11.27 -6.12
C ALA A 131 -9.67 11.20 -6.81
N LEU A 132 -9.87 10.21 -7.68
CA LEU A 132 -11.13 10.01 -8.41
C LEU A 132 -12.28 9.61 -7.47
N TRP A 133 -12.03 8.63 -6.59
CA TRP A 133 -13.10 7.99 -5.82
C TRP A 133 -13.39 8.67 -4.47
N ALA A 134 -12.45 9.45 -3.94
CA ALA A 134 -12.61 10.16 -2.67
C ALA A 134 -11.96 11.56 -2.70
N PRO A 135 -12.38 12.45 -3.63
CA PRO A 135 -11.70 13.72 -3.89
C PRO A 135 -11.58 14.63 -2.66
N LYS A 136 -12.60 14.65 -1.79
CA LYS A 136 -12.56 15.44 -0.54
C LYS A 136 -11.50 14.94 0.44
N VAL A 137 -11.32 13.61 0.52
CA VAL A 137 -10.31 13.00 1.40
C VAL A 137 -8.93 13.13 0.78
N TYR A 138 -8.81 12.97 -0.53
CA TYR A 138 -7.58 13.24 -1.26
C TYR A 138 -7.11 14.68 -1.05
N GLU A 139 -8.00 15.66 -1.18
CA GLU A 139 -7.70 17.07 -0.96
C GLU A 139 -7.29 17.37 0.50
N TYR A 140 -7.93 16.70 1.46
CA TYR A 140 -7.49 16.73 2.85
C TYR A 140 -6.04 16.22 2.97
N TYR A 141 -5.70 15.08 2.36
CA TYR A 141 -4.33 14.55 2.41
C TYR A 141 -3.34 15.52 1.74
N ARG A 142 -3.67 16.03 0.55
CA ARG A 142 -2.84 16.98 -0.20
C ARG A 142 -2.55 18.24 0.61
N SER A 143 -3.57 18.88 1.16
CA SER A 143 -3.40 20.13 1.90
C SER A 143 -2.53 19.97 3.15
N TYR A 144 -2.63 18.83 3.86
CA TYR A 144 -1.80 18.57 5.04
C TYR A 144 -0.37 18.17 4.68
N ASP A 145 -0.22 17.42 3.60
CA ASP A 145 1.08 17.03 3.08
C ASP A 145 1.88 18.25 2.58
N GLU A 146 1.25 19.18 1.85
CA GLU A 146 1.86 20.45 1.45
C GLU A 146 2.31 21.29 2.66
N ARG A 147 1.45 21.42 3.68
CA ARG A 147 1.79 22.12 4.93
C ARG A 147 2.95 21.44 5.67
N LEU A 148 3.02 20.12 5.64
CA LEU A 148 4.08 19.35 6.27
C LEU A 148 5.42 19.60 5.56
N HIS A 149 5.46 19.51 4.24
CA HIS A 149 6.66 19.75 3.45
C HIS A 149 7.13 21.21 3.50
N ALA A 150 6.21 22.18 3.65
CA ALA A 150 6.56 23.58 3.87
C ALA A 150 7.22 23.84 5.24
N LYS A 151 6.89 23.03 6.27
CA LYS A 151 7.40 23.19 7.64
C LYS A 151 8.63 22.36 7.96
N VAL A 152 8.79 21.20 7.32
CA VAL A 152 9.86 20.23 7.62
C VAL A 152 10.77 20.11 6.42
N SER A 153 11.91 20.79 6.47
CA SER A 153 12.95 20.73 5.44
C SER A 153 13.55 19.32 5.33
N GLY A 154 13.84 18.88 4.10
CA GLY A 154 14.50 17.58 3.84
C GLY A 154 13.57 16.37 3.92
N LEU A 155 12.25 16.59 4.05
CA LEU A 155 11.26 15.53 4.01
C LEU A 155 10.97 15.17 2.55
N GLU A 156 11.48 14.04 2.05
CA GLU A 156 11.29 13.58 0.65
C GLU A 156 10.15 12.58 0.52
N ARG A 157 9.18 12.78 -0.39
CA ARG A 157 8.08 11.80 -0.62
C ARG A 157 8.60 10.39 -0.91
N ASN A 158 7.80 9.37 -0.60
CA ASN A 158 8.13 7.99 -0.97
C ASN A 158 8.17 7.79 -2.49
N PHE A 159 7.14 8.31 -3.18
CA PHE A 159 7.05 8.26 -4.63
C PHE A 159 6.67 9.65 -5.15
N PRO A 160 7.23 10.11 -6.30
CA PRO A 160 7.00 11.46 -6.79
C PRO A 160 5.52 11.85 -6.99
N LYS A 161 4.69 10.88 -7.39
CA LYS A 161 3.26 11.09 -7.69
C LYS A 161 2.34 10.27 -6.78
N SER A 162 2.77 10.02 -5.53
CA SER A 162 1.93 9.39 -4.53
C SER A 162 1.58 10.33 -3.39
N ILE A 163 0.30 10.32 -3.00
CA ILE A 163 -0.23 11.14 -1.90
C ILE A 163 -0.04 10.49 -0.52
N PHE A 164 0.40 9.24 -0.47
CA PHE A 164 0.54 8.51 0.78
C PHE A 164 1.89 8.80 1.45
N ALA A 165 1.83 9.29 2.68
CA ALA A 165 3.00 9.59 3.51
C ALA A 165 3.81 8.34 3.90
N ALA A 166 3.20 7.15 3.83
CA ALA A 166 3.83 5.88 4.17
C ALA A 166 3.46 4.77 3.17
N ALA A 167 4.37 3.81 3.02
CA ALA A 167 4.19 2.62 2.22
C ALA A 167 4.69 1.39 2.99
N ALA A 168 4.10 0.23 2.70
CA ALA A 168 4.50 -1.04 3.27
C ALA A 168 4.78 -2.05 2.15
N PHE A 169 6.00 -2.58 2.12
CA PHE A 169 6.40 -3.68 1.25
C PHE A 169 6.27 -4.99 2.04
N ASN A 170 5.29 -5.81 1.69
CA ASN A 170 5.06 -7.11 2.32
C ASN A 170 5.69 -8.20 1.44
N PHE A 171 6.62 -8.97 2.00
CA PHE A 171 7.37 -9.99 1.26
C PHE A 171 6.83 -11.40 1.54
N GLY A 172 5.52 -11.58 1.34
CA GLY A 172 4.77 -12.81 1.63
C GLY A 172 4.35 -13.58 0.40
#